data_AF-A0A3A6N192-F1
#
_entry.id   AF-A0A3A6N192-F1
#
_cell.length_a   1.000
_cell.length_b   1.000
_cell.length_c   1.000
_cell.angle_alpha   90.00
_cell.angle_beta   90.00
_cell.angle_gamma   90.00
#
_symmetry.space_group_name_H-M   'P 1'
#
loop_
_entity.id
_entity.type
_entity.pdbx_description
1 polymer ?
#
loop_
_entity_poly.entity_id
_entity_poly.type
_entity_poly.pdbx_seq_one_letter_code
_entity_poly.pdbx_strand_id
1 'polypeptide(L)'
;MDKLDKWTIFFVMAMAAYASVLMAQAGGTPEQRKIGTAERQERQQALTPEVAGRIQLAKNLLIQDNLAKAEPLLETLITEFPYEGELYLLKGDILMRRQQPIAAMYEYKEAILLNPDFLDKKTRQFQGKKIKVSVEEAMTAIDDGLAKKPGDGKLREDRETLYFMKRKLAGSCG
;
A
#
# COMPACT_ATOMS: atom_id res chain seq x y z
N MET A 1 -24.13 38.48 37.36
CA MET A 1 -23.23 37.56 36.63
C MET A 1 -21.84 37.72 37.19
N ASP A 2 -21.42 36.73 37.99
CA ASP A 2 -20.12 36.69 38.64
C ASP A 2 -18.98 36.57 37.63
N LYS A 3 -17.80 37.08 38.01
CA LYS A 3 -16.62 37.13 37.13
C LYS A 3 -16.16 35.75 36.66
N LEU A 4 -16.44 34.68 37.44
CA LEU A 4 -16.18 33.29 37.05
C LEU A 4 -17.04 32.85 35.86
N ASP A 5 -18.29 33.31 35.79
CA ASP A 5 -19.25 32.88 34.77
C ASP A 5 -18.92 33.44 33.38
N LYS A 6 -18.21 34.58 33.34
CA LYS A 6 -17.70 35.16 32.09
C LYS A 6 -16.50 34.37 31.54
N TRP A 7 -15.69 33.80 32.43
CA TRP A 7 -14.53 32.99 32.05
C TRP A 7 -14.94 31.61 31.56
N THR A 8 -15.94 30.98 32.20
CA THR A 8 -16.48 29.70 31.75
C THR A 8 -17.13 29.83 30.37
N ILE A 9 -17.91 30.88 30.12
CA ILE A 9 -18.49 31.17 28.80
C ILE A 9 -17.40 31.38 27.76
N PHE A 10 -16.33 32.12 28.09
CA PHE A 10 -15.21 32.33 27.18
C PHE A 10 -14.49 31.01 26.81
N PHE A 11 -14.23 30.14 27.78
CA PHE A 11 -13.59 28.84 27.52
C PHE A 11 -14.46 27.90 26.69
N VAL A 12 -15.77 27.86 26.94
CA VAL A 12 -16.71 27.05 26.16
C VAL A 12 -16.76 27.54 24.70
N MET A 13 -16.78 28.85 24.49
CA MET A 13 -16.73 29.43 23.15
C MET A 13 -15.40 29.15 22.45
N ALA A 14 -14.27 29.23 23.17
CA ALA A 14 -12.95 28.91 22.63
C ALA A 14 -12.83 27.43 22.24
N MET A 15 -13.36 26.51 23.04
CA MET A 15 -13.37 25.08 22.71
C MET A 15 -14.30 24.76 21.53
N ALA A 16 -15.47 25.41 21.43
CA ALA A 16 -16.36 25.24 20.29
C ALA A 16 -15.75 25.77 18.98
N ALA A 17 -15.03 26.91 19.05
CA ALA A 17 -14.25 27.44 17.94
C ALA A 17 -13.11 26.49 17.54
N TYR A 18 -12.42 25.91 18.51
CA TYR A 18 -11.34 24.94 18.25
C TYR A 18 -11.86 23.64 17.62
N ALA A 19 -13.00 23.12 18.10
CA ALA A 19 -13.64 21.93 17.55
C ALA A 19 -14.12 22.14 16.10
N SER A 20 -14.64 23.33 15.76
CA SER A 20 -15.05 23.66 14.39
C SER A 20 -13.85 23.80 13.44
N VAL A 21 -12.71 24.32 13.91
CA VAL A 21 -11.45 24.34 13.14
C VAL A 21 -10.91 22.93 12.92
N LEU A 22 -10.95 22.05 13.93
CA LEU A 22 -10.58 20.64 13.78
C LEU A 22 -11.47 19.90 12.77
N MET A 23 -12.78 20.15 12.79
CA MET A 23 -13.72 19.57 11.83
C MET A 23 -13.46 20.08 10.40
N ALA A 24 -13.08 21.34 10.23
CA ALA A 24 -12.70 21.91 8.94
C ALA A 24 -11.38 21.34 8.39
N GLN A 25 -10.43 20.98 9.27
CA GLN A 25 -9.15 20.36 8.87
C GLN A 25 -9.25 18.84 8.71
N ALA A 26 -10.18 18.18 9.41
CA ALA A 26 -10.44 16.74 9.29
C ALA A 26 -11.31 16.38 8.07
N GLY A 27 -12.01 17.36 7.48
CA GLY A 27 -12.80 17.20 6.26
C GLY A 27 -11.92 17.24 5.01
N GLY A 28 -11.33 16.11 4.63
CA GLY A 28 -10.65 15.96 3.34
C GLY A 28 -11.55 16.46 2.20
N THR A 29 -11.02 17.34 1.35
CA THR A 29 -11.81 18.09 0.38
C THR A 29 -12.58 17.14 -0.56
N PRO A 30 -13.83 17.46 -0.93
CA PRO A 30 -14.63 16.64 -1.84
C PRO A 30 -13.97 16.44 -3.21
N GLU A 31 -13.01 17.30 -3.56
CA GLU A 31 -12.22 17.25 -4.78
C GLU A 31 -11.21 16.09 -4.78
N GLN A 32 -10.50 15.84 -3.67
CA GLN A 32 -9.60 14.68 -3.53
C GLN A 32 -10.38 13.35 -3.51
N ARG A 33 -11.59 13.35 -2.93
CA ARG A 33 -12.49 12.18 -2.99
C ARG A 33 -12.98 11.91 -4.40
N LYS A 34 -13.30 12.95 -5.19
CA LYS A 34 -13.76 12.80 -6.57
C LYS A 34 -12.65 12.35 -7.53
N ILE A 35 -11.43 12.87 -7.36
CA ILE A 35 -10.25 12.43 -8.13
C ILE A 35 -9.96 10.95 -7.84
N GLY A 36 -9.94 10.56 -6.56
CA GLY A 36 -9.73 9.16 -6.17
C GLY A 36 -10.84 8.20 -6.63
N THR A 37 -12.08 8.66 -6.84
CA THR A 37 -13.17 7.83 -7.38
C THR A 37 -13.20 7.78 -8.92
N ALA A 38 -12.89 8.88 -9.60
CA ALA A 38 -12.84 8.94 -11.07
C ALA A 38 -11.65 8.12 -11.60
N GLU A 39 -10.47 8.27 -10.98
CA GLU A 39 -9.32 7.41 -11.27
C GLU A 39 -9.59 5.95 -10.87
N ARG A 40 -10.44 5.67 -9.86
CA ARG A 40 -10.89 4.30 -9.52
C ARG A 40 -11.89 3.72 -10.50
N GLN A 41 -12.64 4.55 -11.23
CA GLN A 41 -13.54 4.10 -12.29
C GLN A 41 -12.79 3.90 -13.62
N GLU A 42 -11.72 4.65 -13.88
CA GLU A 42 -10.80 4.35 -14.97
C GLU A 42 -9.96 3.08 -14.71
N ARG A 43 -9.74 2.72 -13.42
CA ARG A 43 -9.00 1.54 -12.93
C ARG A 43 -9.57 0.16 -13.28
N GLN A 44 -10.75 0.08 -13.91
CA GLN A 44 -11.31 -1.18 -14.43
C GLN A 44 -11.52 -1.12 -15.94
N GLN A 45 -10.56 -0.55 -16.68
CA GLN A 45 -10.46 -0.86 -18.09
C GLN A 45 -10.22 -2.37 -18.23
N ALA A 46 -11.13 -3.05 -18.92
CA ALA A 46 -10.94 -4.46 -19.24
C ALA A 46 -9.62 -4.60 -20.01
N LEU A 47 -8.65 -5.30 -19.41
CA LEU A 47 -7.40 -5.65 -20.06
C LEU A 47 -7.72 -6.26 -21.42
N THR A 48 -7.08 -5.76 -22.47
CA THR A 48 -7.20 -6.41 -23.78
C THR A 48 -6.64 -7.84 -23.66
N PRO A 49 -7.18 -8.82 -24.41
CA PRO A 49 -6.67 -10.19 -24.37
C PRO A 49 -5.16 -10.29 -24.63
N GLU A 50 -4.61 -9.36 -25.42
CA GLU A 50 -3.18 -9.26 -25.69
C GLU A 50 -2.37 -8.92 -24.43
N VAL A 51 -2.79 -7.91 -23.66
CA VAL A 51 -2.09 -7.52 -22.42
C VAL A 51 -2.21 -8.63 -21.38
N ALA A 52 -3.39 -9.22 -21.23
CA ALA A 52 -3.59 -10.37 -20.34
C ALA A 52 -2.66 -11.54 -20.70
N GLY A 53 -2.44 -11.79 -22.01
CA GLY A 53 -1.49 -12.79 -22.50
C GLY A 53 -0.04 -12.49 -22.11
N ARG A 54 0.39 -11.23 -22.18
CA ARG A 54 1.75 -10.81 -21.76
C ARG A 54 1.95 -10.93 -20.25
N ILE A 55 0.94 -10.60 -19.44
CA ILE A 55 0.97 -10.81 -17.99
C ILE A 55 1.07 -12.30 -17.67
N GLN A 56 0.31 -13.14 -18.37
CA GLN A 56 0.39 -14.60 -18.20
C GLN A 56 1.76 -15.15 -18.60
N LEU A 57 2.38 -14.61 -19.65
CA LEU A 57 3.76 -14.96 -20.01
C LEU A 57 4.74 -14.62 -18.88
N ALA A 58 4.65 -13.42 -18.29
CA ALA A 58 5.49 -13.03 -17.16
C ALA A 58 5.32 -13.99 -15.97
N LYS A 59 4.07 -14.35 -15.62
CA LYS A 59 3.78 -15.37 -14.59
C LYS A 59 4.44 -16.71 -14.89
N ASN A 60 4.30 -17.20 -16.12
CA ASN A 60 4.88 -18.48 -16.53
C ASN A 60 6.41 -18.47 -16.42
N LEU A 61 7.05 -17.37 -16.83
CA LEU A 61 8.50 -17.20 -16.67
C LEU A 61 8.92 -17.21 -15.20
N LEU A 62 8.15 -16.60 -14.30
CA LEU A 62 8.40 -16.67 -12.85
C LEU A 62 8.20 -18.06 -12.27
N ILE A 63 7.18 -18.80 -12.71
CA ILE A 63 6.97 -20.20 -12.30
C ILE A 63 8.16 -21.06 -12.73
N GLN A 64 8.74 -20.79 -13.90
CA GLN A 64 9.96 -21.44 -14.41
C GLN A 64 11.26 -20.93 -13.79
N ASP A 65 11.18 -20.00 -12.84
CA ASP A 65 12.33 -19.31 -12.23
C ASP A 65 13.25 -18.60 -13.24
N ASN A 66 12.71 -18.25 -14.42
CA ASN A 66 13.43 -17.56 -15.47
C ASN A 66 13.41 -16.04 -15.23
N LEU A 67 14.05 -15.59 -14.15
CA LEU A 67 14.06 -14.19 -13.74
C LEU A 67 14.69 -13.28 -14.81
N ALA A 68 15.68 -13.79 -15.54
CA ALA A 68 16.37 -13.06 -16.61
C ALA A 68 15.43 -12.62 -17.74
N LYS A 69 14.35 -13.35 -18.00
CA LYS A 69 13.31 -12.96 -18.98
C LYS A 69 12.10 -12.32 -18.31
N ALA A 70 11.72 -12.78 -17.12
CA ALA A 70 10.53 -12.29 -16.44
C ALA A 70 10.65 -10.80 -16.07
N GLU A 71 11.79 -10.39 -15.52
CA GLU A 71 11.99 -9.02 -15.05
C GLU A 71 11.95 -7.97 -16.16
N PRO A 72 12.72 -8.07 -17.28
CA PRO A 72 12.65 -7.05 -18.33
C PRO A 72 11.26 -6.97 -18.99
N LEU A 73 10.56 -8.11 -19.13
CA LEU A 73 9.19 -8.13 -19.58
C LEU A 73 8.27 -7.39 -18.60
N LEU A 74 8.45 -7.61 -17.30
CA LEU A 74 7.63 -7.00 -16.27
C LEU A 74 7.88 -5.49 -16.16
N GLU A 75 9.13 -5.03 -16.23
CA GLU A 75 9.45 -3.59 -16.26
C GLU A 75 8.84 -2.88 -17.47
N THR A 76 8.84 -3.56 -18.63
CA THR A 76 8.15 -3.07 -19.83
C THR A 76 6.65 -2.96 -19.59
N LEU A 77 6.03 -4.00 -19.02
CA LEU A 77 4.60 -4.00 -18.70
C LEU A 77 4.23 -2.93 -17.67
N ILE A 78 5.04 -2.69 -16.65
CA ILE A 78 4.78 -1.66 -15.63
C ILE A 78 4.84 -0.27 -16.26
N THR A 79 5.76 -0.06 -17.20
CA THR A 79 5.87 1.22 -17.93
C THR A 79 4.64 1.46 -18.81
N GLU A 80 4.15 0.43 -19.49
CA GLU A 80 2.98 0.53 -20.37
C GLU A 80 1.65 0.57 -19.59
N PHE A 81 1.56 -0.14 -18.45
CA PHE A 81 0.35 -0.33 -17.66
C PHE A 81 0.60 -0.07 -16.17
N PRO A 82 0.96 1.17 -15.77
CA PRO A 82 1.38 1.50 -14.40
C PRO A 82 0.27 1.40 -13.35
N TYR A 83 -0.98 1.16 -13.76
CA TYR A 83 -2.12 1.00 -12.85
C TYR A 83 -2.57 -0.46 -12.70
N GLU A 84 -1.88 -1.41 -13.35
CA GLU A 84 -2.18 -2.83 -13.21
C GLU A 84 -1.50 -3.40 -11.95
N GLY A 85 -2.29 -3.56 -10.89
CA GLY A 85 -1.79 -4.01 -9.58
C GLY A 85 -1.11 -5.38 -9.62
N GLU A 86 -1.52 -6.26 -10.54
CA GLU A 86 -0.88 -7.57 -10.69
C GLU A 86 0.59 -7.47 -11.09
N LEU A 87 1.01 -6.42 -11.82
CA LEU A 87 2.41 -6.28 -12.22
C LEU A 87 3.33 -6.01 -11.02
N TYR A 88 2.90 -5.13 -10.12
CA TYR A 88 3.60 -4.84 -8.87
C TYR A 88 3.63 -6.06 -7.95
N LEU A 89 2.56 -6.86 -7.94
CA LEU A 89 2.52 -8.13 -7.24
C LEU A 89 3.60 -9.10 -7.77
N LEU A 90 3.75 -9.23 -9.09
CA LEU A 90 4.78 -10.09 -9.70
C LEU A 90 6.19 -9.54 -9.47
N LYS A 91 6.36 -8.22 -9.40
CA LYS A 91 7.66 -7.58 -9.11
C LYS A 91 8.08 -7.85 -7.67
N GLY A 92 7.14 -7.76 -6.74
CA GLY A 92 7.33 -8.22 -5.36
C GLY A 92 7.78 -9.68 -5.30
N ASP A 93 7.18 -10.58 -6.10
CA ASP A 93 7.57 -11.99 -6.14
C ASP A 93 9.01 -12.19 -6.64
N ILE A 94 9.48 -11.39 -7.62
CA ILE A 94 10.89 -11.39 -8.07
C ILE A 94 11.82 -10.95 -6.92
N LEU A 95 11.47 -9.87 -6.22
CA LEU A 95 12.28 -9.33 -5.13
C LEU A 95 12.38 -10.29 -3.95
N MET A 96 11.30 -11.02 -3.65
CA MET A 96 11.33 -12.10 -2.66
C MET A 96 12.31 -13.22 -3.05
N ARG A 97 12.30 -13.66 -4.32
CA ARG A 97 13.28 -14.66 -4.80
C ARG A 97 14.71 -14.17 -4.73
N ARG A 98 14.93 -12.86 -4.81
CA ARG A 98 16.23 -12.20 -4.64
C ARG A 98 16.62 -11.93 -3.19
N GLN A 99 15.80 -12.36 -2.22
CA GLN A 99 16.01 -12.09 -0.79
C GLN A 99 16.08 -10.58 -0.50
N GLN A 100 15.22 -9.80 -1.17
CA GLN A 100 15.07 -8.35 -0.97
C GLN A 100 13.70 -8.03 -0.36
N PRO A 101 13.41 -8.46 0.88
CA PRO A 101 12.05 -8.42 1.43
C PRO A 101 11.54 -6.99 1.69
N ILE A 102 12.43 -6.05 2.03
CA ILE A 102 12.05 -4.64 2.21
C ILE A 102 11.55 -4.04 0.89
N ALA A 103 12.27 -4.27 -0.22
CA ALA A 103 11.85 -3.81 -1.53
C ALA A 103 10.55 -4.51 -1.97
N ALA A 104 10.43 -5.83 -1.77
CA ALA A 104 9.22 -6.58 -2.08
C ALA A 104 7.99 -6.03 -1.34
N MET A 105 8.14 -5.65 -0.07
CA MET A 105 7.07 -5.03 0.72
C MET A 105 6.53 -3.75 0.06
N TYR A 106 7.40 -2.91 -0.51
CA TYR A 106 6.96 -1.70 -1.22
C TYR A 106 6.16 -2.04 -2.48
N GLU A 107 6.61 -2.99 -3.29
CA GLU A 107 5.88 -3.42 -4.49
C GLU A 107 4.52 -4.04 -4.11
N TYR A 108 4.46 -4.86 -3.07
CA TYR A 108 3.19 -5.38 -2.56
C TYR A 108 2.28 -4.29 -2.01
N LYS A 109 2.83 -3.22 -1.42
CA LYS A 109 2.06 -2.05 -0.99
C LYS A 109 1.34 -1.42 -2.17
N GLU A 110 2.06 -1.16 -3.26
CA GLU A 110 1.49 -0.60 -4.49
C GLU A 110 0.45 -1.53 -5.11
N ALA A 111 0.75 -2.84 -5.18
CA ALA A 111 -0.20 -3.85 -5.66
C ALA A 111 -1.54 -3.81 -4.91
N ILE A 112 -1.51 -3.71 -3.56
CA ILE A 112 -2.73 -3.64 -2.72
C ILE A 112 -3.46 -2.31 -2.87
N LEU A 113 -2.74 -1.21 -3.08
CA LEU A 113 -3.35 0.11 -3.29
C LEU A 113 -4.07 0.18 -4.64
N LEU A 114 -3.52 -0.47 -5.66
CA LEU A 114 -4.11 -0.59 -6.99
C LEU A 114 -5.26 -1.60 -7.01
N ASN A 115 -5.08 -2.76 -6.38
CA ASN A 115 -6.07 -3.83 -6.32
C ASN A 115 -6.25 -4.38 -4.88
N PRO A 116 -7.26 -3.86 -4.15
CA PRO A 116 -7.56 -4.33 -2.79
C PRO A 116 -8.00 -5.79 -2.69
N ASP A 117 -8.47 -6.42 -3.78
CA ASP A 117 -8.94 -7.81 -3.79
C ASP A 117 -7.82 -8.79 -3.43
N PHE A 118 -6.55 -8.40 -3.62
CA PHE A 118 -5.40 -9.18 -3.15
C PHE A 118 -5.42 -9.43 -1.64
N LEU A 119 -6.15 -8.64 -0.87
CA LEU A 119 -6.36 -8.86 0.56
C LEU A 119 -7.77 -9.35 0.90
N ASP A 120 -8.69 -9.47 -0.04
CA ASP A 120 -10.02 -10.00 0.23
C ASP A 120 -10.04 -11.52 0.05
N LYS A 121 -10.20 -12.25 1.17
CA LYS A 121 -10.26 -13.72 1.21
C LYS A 121 -11.42 -14.32 0.42
N LYS A 122 -12.43 -13.52 0.09
CA LYS A 122 -13.62 -13.96 -0.66
C LYS A 122 -13.40 -13.93 -2.17
N THR A 123 -12.28 -13.36 -2.63
CA THR A 123 -11.95 -13.26 -4.05
C THR A 123 -10.98 -14.36 -4.48
N ARG A 124 -11.02 -14.70 -5.76
CA ARG A 124 -10.03 -15.61 -6.37
C ARG A 124 -8.65 -14.97 -6.48
N GLN A 125 -8.57 -13.66 -6.32
CA GLN A 125 -7.34 -12.89 -6.44
C GLN A 125 -6.55 -12.86 -5.13
N PHE A 126 -7.10 -13.38 -4.03
CA PHE A 126 -6.49 -13.32 -2.71
C PHE A 126 -5.01 -13.76 -2.69
N GLN A 127 -4.14 -12.88 -2.18
CA GLN A 127 -2.70 -13.06 -2.01
C GLN A 127 -2.24 -12.82 -0.56
N GLY A 128 -3.15 -12.59 0.38
CA GLY A 128 -2.80 -12.13 1.73
C GLY A 128 -1.80 -13.01 2.47
N LYS A 129 -1.79 -14.34 2.24
CA LYS A 129 -0.80 -15.24 2.84
C LYS A 129 0.63 -14.93 2.38
N LYS A 130 0.86 -14.77 1.07
CA LYS A 130 2.20 -14.51 0.55
C LYS A 130 2.70 -13.12 0.94
N ILE A 131 1.81 -12.12 0.91
CA ILE A 131 2.16 -10.75 1.28
C ILE A 131 2.50 -10.69 2.77
N LYS A 132 1.77 -11.44 3.62
CA LYS A 132 2.09 -11.54 5.04
C LYS A 132 3.50 -12.07 5.29
N VAL A 133 3.90 -13.14 4.59
CA VAL A 133 5.27 -13.71 4.71
C VAL A 133 6.32 -12.65 4.34
N SER A 134 6.15 -11.95 3.22
CA SER A 134 7.06 -10.87 2.82
C SER A 134 7.17 -9.75 3.86
N VAL A 135 6.04 -9.33 4.43
CA VAL A 135 6.01 -8.29 5.48
C VAL A 135 6.72 -8.77 6.75
N GLU A 136 6.61 -10.05 7.12
CA GLU A 136 7.32 -10.64 8.27
C GLU A 136 8.84 -10.73 8.03
N GLU A 137 9.27 -11.08 6.82
CA GLU A 137 10.69 -11.07 6.44
C GLU A 137 11.25 -9.65 6.40
N ALA A 138 10.48 -8.67 5.88
CA ALA A 138 10.87 -7.27 5.87
C ALA A 138 11.00 -6.73 7.30
N MET A 139 10.11 -7.11 8.21
CA MET A 139 10.19 -6.76 9.63
C MET A 139 11.49 -7.25 10.25
N THR A 140 11.84 -8.52 10.02
CA THR A 140 13.09 -9.10 10.52
C THR A 140 14.31 -8.33 10.00
N ALA A 141 14.36 -8.06 8.70
CA ALA A 141 15.46 -7.31 8.08
C ALA A 141 15.58 -5.87 8.62
N ILE A 142 14.46 -5.19 8.84
CA ILE A 142 14.41 -3.84 9.39
C ILE A 142 14.87 -3.84 10.86
N ASP A 143 14.36 -4.76 11.67
CA ASP A 143 14.70 -4.85 13.10
C ASP A 143 16.19 -5.19 13.29
N ASP A 144 16.73 -6.14 12.51
CA ASP A 144 18.16 -6.46 12.51
C ASP A 144 19.03 -5.27 12.09
N GLY A 145 18.59 -4.53 11.06
CA GLY A 145 19.27 -3.35 10.58
C GLY A 145 19.30 -2.24 11.63
N LEU A 146 18.18 -1.98 12.29
CA LEU A 146 18.05 -0.98 13.35
C LEU A 146 18.81 -1.38 14.62
N ALA A 147 18.90 -2.68 14.94
CA ALA A 147 19.73 -3.15 16.05
C ALA A 147 21.22 -2.82 15.81
N LYS A 148 21.69 -2.97 14.57
CA LYS A 148 23.07 -2.63 14.16
C LYS A 148 23.29 -1.13 14.02
N LYS A 149 22.30 -0.40 13.53
CA LYS A 149 22.35 1.05 13.26
C LYS A 149 21.07 1.73 13.76
N PRO A 150 20.94 2.00 15.07
CA PRO A 150 19.71 2.55 15.63
C PRO A 150 19.31 3.90 15.06
N GLY A 151 20.27 4.67 14.53
CA GLY A 151 20.12 5.98 13.92
C GLY A 151 19.76 5.99 12.43
N ASP A 152 19.61 4.84 11.79
CA ASP A 152 19.32 4.76 10.35
C ASP A 152 17.93 5.32 10.03
N GLY A 153 17.89 6.51 9.42
CA GLY A 153 16.64 7.19 9.07
C GLY A 153 15.82 6.42 8.03
N LYS A 154 16.49 5.74 7.10
CA LYS A 154 15.81 5.01 6.04
C LYS A 154 15.09 3.78 6.60
N LEU A 155 15.76 3.02 7.47
CA LEU A 155 15.13 1.87 8.12
C LEU A 155 13.96 2.27 9.04
N ARG A 156 13.99 3.46 9.64
CA ARG A 156 12.83 3.98 10.38
C ARG A 156 11.65 4.29 9.47
N GLU A 157 11.89 4.89 8.30
CA GLU A 157 10.86 5.11 7.28
C GLU A 157 10.29 3.77 6.77
N ASP A 158 11.15 2.80 6.49
CA ASP A 158 10.72 1.45 6.07
C ASP A 158 9.85 0.79 7.14
N ARG A 159 10.15 1.03 8.43
CA ARG A 159 9.34 0.56 9.56
C ARG A 159 7.95 1.21 9.61
N GLU A 160 7.82 2.48 9.21
CA GLU A 160 6.51 3.13 9.09
C GLU A 160 5.67 2.46 7.99
N THR A 161 6.27 2.19 6.84
CA THR A 161 5.63 1.44 5.75
C THR A 161 5.25 0.03 6.19
N LEU A 162 6.12 -0.65 6.94
CA LEU A 162 5.82 -1.95 7.53
C LEU A 162 4.56 -1.90 8.40
N TYR A 163 4.41 -0.90 9.25
CA TYR A 163 3.22 -0.77 10.10
C TYR A 163 1.94 -0.51 9.30
N PHE A 164 2.03 0.26 8.22
CA PHE A 164 0.93 0.39 7.27
C PHE A 164 0.51 -0.97 6.71
N MET A 165 1.48 -1.76 6.23
CA MET A 165 1.23 -3.08 5.66
C MET A 165 0.62 -4.06 6.67
N LYS A 166 1.15 -4.09 7.89
CA LYS A 166 0.59 -4.91 8.99
C LYS A 166 -0.86 -4.53 9.30
N ARG A 167 -1.19 -3.23 9.30
CA ARG A 167 -2.57 -2.76 9.50
C ARG A 167 -3.51 -3.24 8.40
N LYS A 168 -3.09 -3.14 7.13
CA LYS A 168 -3.88 -3.62 5.98
C LYS A 168 -4.12 -5.13 6.05
N LEU A 169 -3.09 -5.90 6.38
CA LEU A 169 -3.18 -7.35 6.54
C LEU A 169 -4.06 -7.76 7.74
N ALA A 170 -4.08 -7.00 8.83
CA ALA A 170 -4.96 -7.28 9.96
C ALA A 170 -6.44 -7.06 9.60
N GLY A 171 -6.74 -6.03 8.80
CA GLY A 171 -8.10 -5.73 8.32
C GLY A 171 -8.65 -6.70 7.27
N SER A 172 -7.79 -7.52 6.65
CA SER A 172 -8.12 -8.53 5.63
C SER A 172 -8.89 -9.75 6.19
N CYS A 173 -9.08 -9.86 7.51
CA CYS A 173 -9.62 -11.04 8.16
C CYS A 173 -11.16 -11.21 8.14
N GLY A 174 -11.91 -10.50 7.28
CA GLY A 174 -13.38 -10.51 7.23
C GLY A 174 -14.04 -11.43 6.21
#